data_AF-A0A1Q7BWD0-F1
#
_entry.id   AF-A0A1Q7BWD0-F1
#
_cell.length_a   1.000
_cell.length_b   1.000
_cell.length_c   1.000
_cell.angle_alpha   90.00
_cell.angle_beta   90.00
_cell.angle_gamma   90.00
#
_symmetry.space_group_name_H-M   'P 1'
#
loop_
_entity.id
_entity.type
_entity.pdbx_description
1 polymer ?
#
loop_
_entity_poly.entity_id
_entity_poly.type
_entity_poly.pdbx_seq_one_letter_code
_entity_poly.pdbx_strand_id
1 'polypeptide(L)'
;MNRLRDESLQRKNRDVAEKVCRGLDQNYPQKGFECDEFPFASTMQGAALQADPDKPRFSACPINGDQNGRAGREYQTFLGADRILDQIEDHFFIQVTGTPPADKQNGCFNYPSS
;
A
#
# COMPACT_ATOMS: atom_id res chain seq x y z
N MET A 1 9.43 -9.28 3.03
CA MET A 1 9.07 -7.98 3.63
C MET A 1 9.28 -8.06 5.12
N ASN A 2 9.61 -6.93 5.75
CA ASN A 2 9.82 -6.82 7.19
C ASN A 2 8.89 -5.76 7.74
N ARG A 3 8.26 -6.04 8.88
CA ARG A 3 7.36 -5.10 9.54
C ARG A 3 8.17 -3.88 9.99
N LEU A 4 7.51 -2.72 10.00
CA LEU A 4 8.00 -1.45 10.50
C LEU A 4 6.93 -0.86 11.43
N ARG A 5 7.25 -0.59 12.70
CA ARG A 5 6.33 0.04 13.67
C ARG A 5 6.62 1.51 13.91
N ASP A 6 7.79 2.02 13.52
CA ASP A 6 8.10 3.44 13.65
C ASP A 6 7.14 4.27 12.79
N GLU A 7 6.20 4.93 13.45
CA GLU A 7 5.15 5.70 12.79
C GLU A 7 5.69 6.87 11.96
N SER A 8 6.86 7.42 12.32
CA SER A 8 7.48 8.51 11.58
C SER A 8 7.99 8.03 10.22
N LEU A 9 8.55 6.82 10.18
CA LEU A 9 9.00 6.19 8.95
C LEU A 9 7.82 5.68 8.11
N GLN A 10 6.77 5.17 8.74
CA GLN A 10 5.53 4.84 8.03
C GLN A 10 4.89 6.08 7.39
N ARG A 11 4.90 7.23 8.08
CA ARG A 11 4.41 8.50 7.49
C ARG A 11 5.22 8.88 6.26
N LYS A 12 6.56 8.77 6.31
CA LYS A 12 7.41 9.02 5.13
C LYS A 12 7.06 8.11 3.96
N ASN A 13 6.80 6.81 4.21
CA ASN A 13 6.35 5.90 3.17
C ASN A 13 5.04 6.38 2.52
N ARG A 14 4.03 6.69 3.34
CA ARG A 14 2.74 7.23 2.88
C ARG A 14 2.91 8.52 2.07
N ASP A 15 3.74 9.45 2.55
CA ASP A 15 3.97 10.74 1.87
C ASP A 15 4.54 10.54 0.44
N VAL A 16 5.38 9.52 0.23
CA VAL A 16 5.92 9.20 -1.10
C VAL A 16 4.87 8.52 -1.98
N ALA A 17 4.11 7.57 -1.44
CA ALA A 17 3.02 6.91 -2.18
C ALA A 17 1.91 7.89 -2.56
N GLU A 18 1.52 8.79 -1.66
CA GLU A 18 0.50 9.81 -1.90
C GLU A 18 0.86 10.74 -3.06
N LYS A 19 2.15 11.05 -3.27
CA LYS A 19 2.59 11.86 -4.42
C LYS A 19 2.25 11.18 -5.75
N VAL A 20 2.41 9.85 -5.82
CA VAL A 20 2.04 9.07 -7.01
C VAL A 20 0.52 9.08 -7.20
N CYS A 21 -0.25 8.77 -6.14
CA CYS A 21 -1.71 8.78 -6.21
C CYS A 21 -2.29 10.16 -6.59
N ARG A 22 -1.73 11.26 -6.07
CA ARG A 22 -2.13 12.62 -6.44
C ARG A 22 -1.73 12.98 -7.88
N GLY A 23 -0.64 12.40 -8.39
CA GLY A 23 -0.26 12.52 -9.80
C GLY A 23 -1.22 11.79 -10.75
N LEU A 24 -1.87 10.73 -10.26
CA LEU A 24 -2.89 9.97 -11.00
C LEU A 24 -4.26 10.66 -10.97
N ASP A 25 -4.71 11.11 -9.79
CA ASP A 25 -5.95 11.86 -9.61
C ASP A 25 -5.86 12.74 -8.37
N GLN A 26 -5.68 14.05 -8.54
CA GLN A 26 -5.51 14.97 -7.42
C GLN A 26 -6.69 14.99 -6.44
N ASN A 27 -7.89 14.63 -6.90
CA ASN A 27 -9.14 14.70 -6.15
C ASN A 27 -9.68 13.31 -5.75
N TYR A 28 -8.84 12.26 -5.79
CA TYR A 28 -9.26 10.91 -5.39
C TYR A 28 -9.88 10.86 -3.98
N PRO A 29 -9.40 11.60 -2.94
CA PRO A 29 -9.98 11.52 -1.61
C PRO A 29 -11.44 11.99 -1.58
N GLN A 30 -11.79 13.04 -2.33
CA GLN A 30 -13.14 13.58 -2.42
C GLN A 30 -14.11 12.61 -3.12
N LYS A 31 -13.58 11.66 -3.89
CA LYS A 31 -14.35 10.62 -4.57
C LYS A 31 -14.53 9.36 -3.72
N GLY A 32 -14.07 9.37 -2.46
CA GLY A 32 -14.13 8.20 -1.57
C GLY A 32 -13.04 7.16 -1.84
N PHE A 33 -11.91 7.58 -2.42
CA PHE A 33 -10.76 6.71 -2.65
C PHE A 33 -9.66 6.97 -1.62
N GLU A 34 -8.83 5.97 -1.38
CA GLU A 34 -7.62 6.04 -0.58
C GLU A 34 -6.43 5.57 -1.42
N CYS A 35 -5.23 6.06 -1.11
CA CYS A 35 -4.01 5.62 -1.78
C CYS A 35 -3.53 4.30 -1.18
N ASP A 36 -3.71 3.20 -1.91
CA ASP A 36 -3.07 1.91 -1.61
C ASP A 36 -1.62 1.92 -2.08
N GLU A 37 -0.75 1.22 -1.36
CA GLU A 37 0.69 1.20 -1.62
C GLU A 37 1.28 -0.19 -1.41
N PHE A 38 2.14 -0.62 -2.33
CA PHE A 38 2.90 -1.85 -2.21
C PHE A 38 4.37 -1.63 -2.59
N PRO A 39 5.34 -2.01 -1.73
CA PRO A 39 5.17 -2.55 -0.37
C PRO A 39 4.49 -1.57 0.61
N PHE A 40 3.75 -2.10 1.60
CA PHE A 40 2.94 -1.29 2.52
C PHE A 40 3.78 -0.31 3.35
N ALA A 41 3.23 0.84 3.77
CA ALA A 41 3.95 1.79 4.62
C ALA A 41 4.46 1.21 5.94
N SER A 42 3.81 0.17 6.45
CA SER A 42 4.22 -0.58 7.64
C SER A 42 5.30 -1.63 7.35
N THR A 43 6.07 -1.45 6.28
CA THR A 43 7.23 -2.28 5.95
C THR A 43 8.49 -1.47 5.73
N MET A 44 9.65 -2.07 6.02
CA MET A 44 10.96 -1.48 5.73
C MET A 44 11.23 -1.30 4.23
N GLN A 45 10.48 -2.00 3.38
CA GLN A 45 10.56 -1.90 1.92
C GLN A 45 9.58 -0.88 1.31
N GLY A 46 8.85 -0.14 2.16
CA GLY A 46 7.91 0.89 1.73
C GLY A 46 8.56 2.01 0.93
N ALA A 47 7.71 2.84 0.31
CA ALA A 47 8.09 3.74 -0.77
C ALA A 47 9.27 4.70 -0.47
N ALA A 48 9.47 5.12 0.79
CA ALA A 48 10.51 6.07 1.18
C ALA A 48 11.80 5.43 1.71
N LEU A 49 11.79 4.13 2.02
CA LEU A 49 12.90 3.43 2.67
C LEU A 49 13.65 2.49 1.73
N GLN A 50 13.45 2.65 0.43
CA GLN A 50 14.06 1.79 -0.58
C GLN A 50 15.55 2.08 -0.73
N ALA A 51 16.33 1.03 -1.02
CA ALA A 51 17.78 1.13 -1.09
C ALA A 51 18.29 2.03 -2.24
N ASP A 52 17.52 2.14 -3.33
CA ASP A 52 17.85 2.96 -4.50
C ASP A 52 16.71 3.95 -4.78
N PRO A 53 16.84 5.21 -4.33
CA PRO A 53 15.80 6.22 -4.52
C PRO A 53 15.59 6.61 -6.00
N ASP A 54 16.59 6.39 -6.87
CA ASP A 54 16.51 6.68 -8.30
C ASP A 54 15.83 5.53 -9.08
N LYS A 55 15.61 4.39 -8.43
CA LYS A 55 14.89 3.23 -8.99
C LYS A 55 13.75 2.81 -8.07
N PRO A 56 12.66 3.59 -8.00
CA PRO A 56 11.52 3.24 -7.16
C PRO A 56 10.94 1.88 -7.55
N ARG A 57 10.91 0.98 -6.58
CA ARG A 57 10.34 -0.38 -6.61
C ARG A 57 9.10 -0.44 -5.74
N PHE A 58 8.17 0.48 -5.95
CA PHE A 58 6.86 0.47 -5.32
C PHE A 58 5.79 0.81 -6.34
N SER A 59 4.56 0.45 -6.04
CA SER A 59 3.36 0.89 -6.74
C SER A 59 2.44 1.59 -5.75
N ALA A 60 1.73 2.61 -6.23
CA ALA A 60 0.70 3.28 -5.46
C ALA A 60 -0.52 3.56 -6.34
N CYS A 61 -1.70 3.39 -5.78
CA CYS A 61 -2.95 3.40 -6.54
C CYS A 61 -4.13 3.96 -5.74
N PRO A 62 -4.87 4.95 -6.26
CA PRO A 62 -6.16 5.31 -5.68
C PRO A 62 -7.16 4.16 -5.87
N ILE A 63 -7.61 3.56 -4.77
CA ILE A 63 -8.64 2.51 -4.76
C ILE A 63 -9.78 2.88 -3.81
N ASN A 64 -10.91 2.18 -3.88
CA ASN A 64 -12.06 2.48 -3.01
C ASN A 64 -11.66 2.44 -1.53
N GLY A 65 -11.95 3.51 -0.80
CA GLY A 65 -11.50 3.70 0.59
C GLY A 65 -12.07 2.67 1.56
N ASP A 66 -13.32 2.26 1.39
CA ASP A 66 -13.93 1.24 2.26
C ASP A 66 -13.24 -0.12 2.11
N GLN A 67 -12.94 -0.51 0.86
CA GLN A 67 -12.19 -1.73 0.55
C GLN A 67 -10.75 -1.66 1.09
N ASN A 68 -10.07 -0.53 0.87
CA ASN A 68 -8.71 -0.30 1.33
C ASN A 68 -8.60 -0.35 2.86
N GLY A 69 -9.45 0.42 3.55
CA GLY A 69 -9.48 0.47 5.01
C GLY A 69 -9.83 -0.89 5.62
N ARG A 70 -10.71 -1.68 5.00
CA ARG A 70 -10.99 -3.04 5.43
C ARG A 70 -9.77 -3.95 5.28
N ALA A 71 -9.14 -3.98 4.10
CA ALA A 71 -7.95 -4.78 3.85
C ALA A 71 -6.79 -4.38 4.78
N GLY A 72 -6.62 -3.09 5.04
CA GLY A 72 -5.64 -2.56 5.99
C GLY A 72 -5.86 -3.06 7.42
N ARG A 73 -7.11 -3.11 7.90
CA ARG A 73 -7.45 -3.69 9.21
C ARG A 73 -7.14 -5.18 9.27
N GLU A 74 -7.54 -5.94 8.25
CA GLU A 74 -7.26 -7.38 8.16
C GLU A 74 -5.76 -7.66 8.16
N TYR A 75 -4.98 -6.86 7.41
CA TYR A 75 -3.52 -6.94 7.39
C TYR A 75 -2.88 -6.61 8.74
N GLN A 76 -3.35 -5.57 9.46
CA GLN A 76 -2.87 -5.28 10.82
C GLN A 76 -3.20 -6.41 11.81
N THR A 77 -4.38 -7.02 11.67
CA THR A 77 -4.74 -8.21 12.45
C THR A 77 -3.79 -9.36 12.16
N PHE A 78 -3.47 -9.66 10.90
CA PHE A 78 -2.46 -10.66 10.54
C PHE A 78 -1.10 -10.37 11.20
N LEU A 79 -0.56 -9.16 11.05
CA LEU A 79 0.71 -8.77 11.69
C LEU A 79 0.70 -8.93 13.21
N GLY A 80 -0.46 -8.75 13.85
CA GLY A 80 -0.63 -8.92 15.29
C GLY A 80 -0.79 -10.37 15.73
N ALA A 81 -1.70 -11.11 15.08
CA ALA A 81 -2.07 -12.48 15.40
C ALA A 81 -0.89 -13.44 15.20
N ASP A 82 -0.14 -13.25 14.12
CA ASP A 82 1.02 -14.08 13.78
C ASP A 82 2.30 -13.56 14.44
N ARG A 83 2.18 -12.51 15.27
CA ARG A 83 3.26 -11.91 16.05
C ARG A 83 4.47 -11.48 15.22
N ILE A 84 4.23 -11.05 13.98
CA ILE A 84 5.29 -10.54 13.11
C ILE A 84 6.00 -9.38 13.79
N LEU A 85 7.29 -9.55 14.05
CA LEU A 85 8.13 -8.64 14.82
C LEU A 85 8.70 -7.54 13.92
N ASP A 86 8.94 -6.37 14.52
CA ASP A 86 9.66 -5.27 13.86
C ASP A 86 11.17 -5.55 13.95
N GLN A 87 11.63 -6.50 13.14
CA GLN A 87 13.02 -6.93 13.10
C GLN A 87 13.40 -7.37 11.68
N ILE A 88 14.69 -7.23 11.35
CA ILE A 88 15.17 -7.51 10.00
C ILE A 88 15.16 -9.01 9.68
N GLU A 89 15.20 -9.87 10.69
CA GLU A 89 15.22 -11.33 10.55
C GLU A 89 13.82 -11.95 10.42
N ASP A 90 12.75 -11.23 10.81
CA ASP A 90 11.37 -11.72 10.72
C ASP A 90 10.74 -11.32 9.38
N HIS A 91 11.06 -12.12 8.37
CA HIS A 91 10.56 -11.88 7.04
C HIS A 91 9.21 -12.56 6.83
N PHE A 92 8.27 -11.82 6.27
CA PHE A 92 7.03 -12.37 5.71
C PHE A 92 6.91 -12.02 4.22
N PHE A 93 6.07 -12.74 3.50
CA PHE A 93 5.72 -12.41 2.12
C PHE A 93 4.21 -12.31 1.98
N ILE A 94 3.77 -11.62 0.94
CA ILE A 94 2.36 -11.58 0.55
C ILE A 94 2.24 -12.36 -0.75
N GLN A 95 1.32 -13.32 -0.74
CA GLN A 95 0.94 -14.06 -1.93
C GLN A 95 -0.47 -13.65 -2.32
N VAL A 96 -0.59 -12.93 -3.43
CA VAL A 96 -1.90 -12.67 -4.04
C VAL A 96 -2.27 -13.90 -4.85
N THR A 97 -3.42 -14.49 -4.55
CA THR A 97 -3.94 -15.67 -5.25
C THR A 97 -5.27 -15.34 -5.92
N GLY A 98 -5.61 -16.11 -6.96
CA GLY A 98 -6.79 -15.88 -7.77
C GLY A 98 -6.54 -14.92 -8.95
N THR A 99 -7.55 -14.78 -9.79
CA THR A 99 -7.54 -13.86 -10.94
C THR A 99 -8.35 -12.62 -10.56
N PRO A 100 -7.77 -11.41 -10.59
CA PRO A 100 -8.55 -10.20 -10.40
C PRO A 100 -9.70 -10.13 -11.41
N PRO A 101 -10.88 -9.62 -11.05
CA PRO A 101 -11.95 -9.32 -12.00
C PRO A 101 -11.42 -8.50 -13.19
N ALA A 102 -11.98 -8.69 -14.39
CA ALA A 102 -11.46 -8.07 -15.62
C ALA A 102 -11.37 -6.53 -15.54
N ASP A 103 -12.30 -5.89 -14.83
CA ASP A 103 -12.32 -4.44 -14.56
C ASP A 103 -11.20 -3.98 -13.61
N LYS A 104 -10.52 -4.91 -12.94
CA LYS A 104 -9.40 -4.67 -12.01
C LYS A 104 -8.04 -5.13 -12.56
N GLN A 105 -7.98 -5.64 -13.79
CA GLN A 105 -6.74 -6.15 -14.39
C GLN A 105 -5.89 -5.07 -15.08
N ASN A 106 -6.45 -3.90 -15.40
CA ASN A 106 -5.78 -2.86 -16.19
C ASN A 106 -5.01 -1.82 -15.33
N GLY A 107 -4.78 -2.12 -14.05
CA GLY A 107 -4.07 -1.24 -13.12
C GLY A 107 -4.97 -0.23 -12.42
N CYS A 108 -4.39 0.88 -11.96
CA CYS A 108 -5.16 2.02 -11.48
C CYS A 108 -6.03 2.50 -12.63
N PHE A 109 -7.33 2.58 -12.42
CA PHE A 109 -8.38 3.01 -13.37
C PHE A 109 -9.06 1.90 -14.19
N ASN A 110 -10.31 1.65 -13.82
CA ASN A 110 -11.43 2.09 -14.64
C ASN A 110 -12.52 2.60 -13.69
N TYR A 111 -12.69 3.93 -13.63
CA TYR A 111 -13.84 4.51 -12.93
C TYR A 111 -15.09 4.18 -13.74
N PRO A 112 -16.10 3.47 -13.22
CA PRO A 112 -17.42 3.57 -13.81
C PRO A 112 -17.84 5.04 -13.64
N SER A 113 -18.00 5.74 -14.76
CA SER A 113 -18.65 7.05 -14.80
C SER A 113 -20.02 6.89 -14.17
N SER A 114 -20.21 7.47 -12.98
CA SER A 114 -21.55 7.81 -12.48
C SER A 114 -22.22 8.78 -13.43
#